data_AF-A0A3Q2YSC6-F1
#
_entry.id   AF-A0A3Q2YSC6-F1
#
_cell.length_a   1.000
_cell.length_b   1.000
_cell.length_c   1.000
_cell.angle_alpha   90.00
_cell.angle_beta   90.00
_cell.angle_gamma   90.00
#
_symmetry.space_group_name_H-M   'P 1'
#
loop_
_entity.id
_entity.type
_entity.pdbx_description
1 polymer ?
#
loop_
_entity_poly.entity_id
_entity_poly.type
_entity_poly.pdbx_seq_one_letter_code
_entity_poly.pdbx_strand_id
1 'polypeptide(L)'
;MLHSFAVICVKASSWTIELPSSVKGLPGSCVVIPCSFNYPDPQMAINEFTGIWLEAENHLIYHPNNPKIKQQYQGRTELVGDVRQKNCSLKIDPLQQSDQGPFHFRVEMKGFEKFSYRDKTVSVQMIRTLSPVNLTVTEDTAQPIVIASCSVTHSCPASPPVILWSHPGHQHYQTRPLENGQWEATSTLTFHPAHAENNTHLQCHVTFKGGQQQEASKIINMLYLYVIIAAGGVLMLVILLVVMIKKW
;
A
#
# COMPACT_ATOMS: atom_id res chain seq x y z
N MET A 1 -37.28 -16.18 -42.19
CA MET A 1 -36.10 -15.79 -41.39
C MET A 1 -36.46 -14.57 -40.57
N LEU A 2 -36.75 -14.74 -39.27
CA LEU A 2 -36.91 -13.60 -38.37
C LEU A 2 -35.50 -13.08 -38.01
N HIS A 3 -35.20 -11.83 -38.35
CA HIS A 3 -34.00 -11.16 -37.86
C HIS A 3 -34.23 -10.78 -36.39
N SER A 4 -33.57 -11.51 -35.50
CA SER A 4 -33.48 -11.15 -34.08
C SER A 4 -32.49 -9.99 -33.97
N PHE A 5 -32.98 -8.78 -33.72
CA PHE A 5 -32.12 -7.66 -33.37
C PHE A 5 -31.63 -7.87 -31.94
N ALA A 6 -30.34 -8.17 -31.80
CA ALA A 6 -29.67 -8.11 -30.52
C ALA A 6 -29.65 -6.64 -30.05
N VAL A 7 -30.48 -6.33 -29.04
CA VAL A 7 -30.39 -5.07 -28.33
C VAL A 7 -29.11 -5.11 -27.50
N ILE A 8 -28.05 -4.48 -28.01
CA ILE A 8 -26.84 -4.22 -27.23
C ILE A 8 -27.23 -3.17 -26.18
N CYS A 9 -27.47 -3.63 -24.96
CA CYS A 9 -27.71 -2.75 -23.82
C CYS A 9 -26.35 -2.11 -23.46
N VAL A 10 -26.03 -0.98 -24.09
CA VAL A 10 -24.92 -0.13 -23.64
C VAL A 10 -25.32 0.35 -22.25
N LYS A 11 -24.58 -0.06 -21.20
CA LYS A 11 -24.77 0.49 -19.85
C LYS A 11 -24.74 2.00 -19.97
N ALA A 12 -25.87 2.66 -19.73
CA ALA A 12 -25.93 4.11 -19.69
C ALA A 12 -24.94 4.57 -18.61
N SER A 13 -23.93 5.31 -19.03
CA SER A 13 -23.02 5.97 -18.09
C SER A 13 -23.84 6.98 -17.30
N SER A 14 -23.65 7.06 -15.98
CA SER A 14 -24.39 7.97 -15.11
C SER A 14 -23.41 8.69 -14.18
N TRP A 15 -23.90 9.74 -13.52
CA TRP A 15 -23.14 10.46 -12.50
C TRP A 15 -22.93 9.55 -11.28
N THR A 16 -21.79 8.85 -11.24
CA THR A 16 -21.40 8.01 -10.10
C THR A 16 -19.97 8.30 -9.67
N ILE A 17 -19.65 7.94 -8.43
CA ILE A 17 -18.30 8.03 -7.89
C ILE A 17 -18.04 6.84 -6.99
N GLU A 18 -16.87 6.24 -7.16
CA GLU A 18 -16.28 5.27 -6.27
C GLU A 18 -15.32 6.02 -5.34
N LEU A 19 -15.75 6.12 -4.09
CA LEU A 19 -15.06 6.86 -3.06
C LEU A 19 -15.27 6.14 -1.72
N PRO A 20 -14.19 5.86 -0.95
CA PRO A 20 -14.35 5.29 0.38
C PRO A 20 -15.05 6.29 1.30
N SER A 21 -15.85 5.81 2.25
CA SER A 21 -16.48 6.68 3.26
C SER A 21 -15.46 7.30 4.22
N SER A 22 -14.35 6.59 4.46
CA SER A 22 -13.26 7.04 5.31
C SER A 22 -11.93 6.43 4.87
N VAL A 23 -10.86 7.21 4.99
CA VAL A 23 -9.48 6.74 4.85
C VAL A 23 -8.73 6.99 6.15
N LYS A 24 -7.79 6.12 6.51
CA LYS A 24 -6.96 6.32 7.71
C LYS A 24 -5.66 7.04 7.33
N GLY A 25 -5.18 7.92 8.18
CA GLY A 25 -3.92 8.63 7.95
C GLY A 25 -3.22 9.01 9.24
N LEU A 26 -1.88 8.95 9.23
CA LEU A 26 -1.04 9.33 10.35
C LEU A 26 -0.68 10.83 10.23
N PRO A 27 -0.88 11.66 11.27
CA PRO A 27 -0.45 13.05 11.26
C PRO A 27 1.05 13.19 10.94
N GLY A 28 1.42 14.16 10.13
CA GLY A 28 2.79 14.38 9.64
C GLY A 28 3.21 13.49 8.46
N SER A 29 2.50 12.39 8.20
CA SER A 29 2.64 11.59 6.96
C SER A 29 1.80 12.20 5.84
N CYS A 30 1.56 11.48 4.74
CA CYS A 30 0.56 11.86 3.75
C CYS A 30 -0.62 10.87 3.68
N VAL A 31 -1.70 11.28 3.03
CA VAL A 31 -2.82 10.40 2.66
C VAL A 31 -3.13 10.56 1.18
N VAL A 32 -3.36 9.44 0.49
CA VAL A 32 -3.97 9.44 -0.85
C VAL A 32 -5.38 8.89 -0.74
N ILE A 33 -6.35 9.75 -1.04
CA ILE A 33 -7.77 9.41 -1.13
C ILE A 33 -8.00 8.81 -2.52
N PRO A 34 -8.25 7.49 -2.66
CA PRO A 34 -8.54 6.89 -3.95
C PRO A 34 -9.93 7.35 -4.42
N CYS A 35 -10.03 7.71 -5.69
CA CYS A 35 -11.25 8.24 -6.27
C CYS A 35 -11.33 7.90 -7.74
N SER A 36 -12.46 7.31 -8.15
CA SER A 36 -12.83 7.12 -9.55
C SER A 36 -14.24 7.65 -9.76
N PHE A 37 -14.48 8.39 -10.83
CA PHE A 37 -15.78 8.98 -11.09
C PHE A 37 -16.31 8.60 -12.47
N ASN A 38 -17.60 8.76 -12.67
CA ASN A 38 -18.22 8.56 -13.96
C ASN A 38 -19.28 9.62 -14.23
N TYR A 39 -19.53 9.86 -15.50
CA TYR A 39 -20.47 10.87 -15.99
C TYR A 39 -21.23 10.35 -17.21
N PRO A 40 -22.42 10.88 -17.52
CA PRO A 40 -23.20 10.49 -18.69
C PRO A 40 -22.42 10.60 -19.98
N ASP A 41 -22.72 9.72 -20.95
CA ASP A 41 -22.09 9.79 -22.26
C ASP A 41 -22.38 11.17 -22.88
N PRO A 42 -21.34 11.98 -23.13
CA PRO A 42 -21.52 13.34 -23.59
C PRO A 42 -21.98 13.45 -25.05
N GLN A 43 -21.99 12.35 -25.82
CA GLN A 43 -22.26 12.34 -27.27
C GLN A 43 -21.32 13.25 -28.09
N MET A 44 -20.22 13.70 -27.47
CA MET A 44 -19.19 14.55 -28.07
C MET A 44 -17.86 14.34 -27.36
N ALA A 45 -16.74 14.68 -28.02
CA ALA A 45 -15.44 14.63 -27.38
C ALA A 45 -15.28 15.76 -26.36
N ILE A 46 -14.95 15.42 -25.12
CA ILE A 46 -14.59 16.38 -24.07
C ILE A 46 -13.07 16.39 -23.94
N ASN A 47 -12.45 17.55 -24.15
CA ASN A 47 -10.99 17.68 -24.17
C ASN A 47 -10.42 18.46 -22.98
N GLU A 48 -11.27 19.08 -22.17
CA GLU A 48 -10.88 19.90 -21.03
C GLU A 48 -11.70 19.49 -19.80
N PHE A 49 -11.00 18.98 -18.79
CA PHE A 49 -11.54 18.57 -17.50
C PHE A 49 -10.86 19.37 -16.40
N THR A 50 -11.65 19.87 -15.46
CA THR A 50 -11.15 20.45 -14.21
C THR A 50 -11.69 19.63 -13.06
N GLY A 51 -10.81 18.88 -12.40
CA GLY A 51 -11.11 18.19 -11.15
C GLY A 51 -10.91 19.14 -9.96
N ILE A 52 -11.87 19.16 -9.04
CA ILE A 52 -11.89 20.06 -7.90
C ILE A 52 -12.29 19.25 -6.66
N TRP A 53 -11.60 19.50 -5.54
CA TRP A 53 -12.00 18.95 -4.25
C TRP A 53 -12.43 20.06 -3.30
N LEU A 54 -13.49 19.79 -2.57
CA LEU A 54 -14.10 20.74 -1.64
C LEU A 54 -14.46 20.08 -0.31
N GLU A 55 -14.46 20.86 0.76
CA GLU A 55 -15.16 20.52 2.01
C GLU A 55 -16.68 20.59 1.83
N ALA A 56 -17.46 20.06 2.78
CA ALA A 56 -18.93 20.10 2.75
C ALA A 56 -19.49 21.52 2.58
N GLU A 57 -18.87 22.52 3.21
CA GLU A 57 -19.27 23.93 3.14
C GLU A 57 -18.81 24.64 1.84
N ASN A 58 -18.32 23.89 0.85
CA ASN A 58 -17.80 24.39 -0.44
C ASN A 58 -16.51 25.22 -0.35
N HIS A 59 -15.74 25.08 0.72
CA HIS A 59 -14.37 25.60 0.75
C HIS A 59 -13.48 24.76 -0.16
N LEU A 60 -12.75 25.41 -1.07
CA LEU A 60 -11.81 24.74 -1.97
C LEU A 60 -10.62 24.19 -1.18
N ILE A 61 -10.40 22.89 -1.28
CA ILE A 61 -9.17 22.26 -0.74
C ILE A 61 -8.16 21.99 -1.85
N TYR A 62 -8.64 21.78 -3.09
CA TYR A 62 -7.79 21.65 -4.28
C TYR A 62 -8.50 22.22 -5.50
N HIS A 63 -7.75 22.98 -6.30
CA HIS A 63 -8.14 23.41 -7.64
C HIS A 63 -6.87 23.71 -8.43
N PRO A 64 -6.73 23.27 -9.69
CA PRO A 64 -5.47 23.40 -10.43
C PRO A 64 -5.03 24.86 -10.62
N ASN A 65 -5.98 25.77 -10.89
CA ASN A 65 -5.68 27.17 -11.26
C ASN A 65 -6.34 28.24 -10.37
N ASN A 66 -6.89 27.90 -9.20
CA ASN A 66 -7.63 28.87 -8.38
C ASN A 66 -6.83 29.21 -7.12
N PRO A 67 -6.44 30.48 -6.91
CA PRO A 67 -5.67 30.88 -5.73
C PRO A 67 -6.50 30.91 -4.45
N LYS A 68 -7.83 30.81 -4.52
CA LYS A 68 -8.75 30.83 -3.35
C LYS A 68 -8.86 29.46 -2.64
N ILE A 69 -7.83 28.62 -2.72
CA ILE A 69 -7.73 27.42 -1.90
C ILE A 69 -7.68 27.88 -0.43
N LYS A 70 -8.45 27.22 0.44
CA LYS A 70 -8.46 27.51 1.88
C LYS A 70 -7.03 27.40 2.40
N GLN A 71 -6.55 28.43 3.08
CA GLN A 71 -5.13 28.61 3.44
C GLN A 71 -4.49 27.37 4.06
N GLN A 72 -5.23 26.63 4.90
CA GLN A 72 -4.72 25.41 5.53
C GLN A 72 -4.29 24.32 4.53
N TYR A 73 -4.88 24.26 3.34
CA TYR A 73 -4.55 23.25 2.30
C TYR A 73 -3.58 23.76 1.23
N GLN A 74 -3.27 25.05 1.23
CA GLN A 74 -2.44 25.66 0.20
C GLN A 74 -1.04 25.02 0.18
N GLY A 75 -0.64 24.49 -0.99
CA GLY A 75 0.64 23.81 -1.17
C GLY A 75 0.72 22.40 -0.56
N ARG A 76 -0.38 21.88 0.00
CA ARG A 76 -0.44 20.55 0.64
C ARG A 76 -1.31 19.55 -0.11
N THR A 77 -2.15 20.02 -1.03
CA THR A 77 -3.07 19.17 -1.79
C THR A 77 -2.63 19.06 -3.24
N GLU A 78 -2.70 17.85 -3.78
CA GLU A 78 -2.30 17.54 -5.16
C GLU A 78 -3.20 16.45 -5.72
N LEU A 79 -3.69 16.64 -6.94
CA LEU A 79 -4.40 15.59 -7.65
C LEU A 79 -3.36 14.64 -8.29
N VAL A 80 -3.35 13.40 -7.82
CA VAL A 80 -2.38 12.37 -8.26
C VAL A 80 -2.98 11.42 -9.31
N GLY A 81 -4.29 11.50 -9.55
CA GLY A 81 -4.97 10.81 -10.64
C GLY A 81 -5.02 11.64 -11.93
N ASP A 82 -5.31 11.01 -13.06
CA ASP A 82 -5.67 11.73 -14.28
C ASP A 82 -7.21 11.82 -14.41
N VAL A 83 -7.74 13.05 -14.31
CA VAL A 83 -9.18 13.32 -14.42
C VAL A 83 -9.73 12.88 -15.77
N ARG A 84 -8.93 12.94 -16.85
CA ARG A 84 -9.33 12.49 -18.19
C ARG A 84 -9.54 10.97 -18.24
N GLN A 85 -8.81 10.25 -17.39
CA GLN A 85 -8.94 8.81 -17.18
C GLN A 85 -9.90 8.47 -16.04
N LYS A 86 -10.77 9.42 -15.68
CA LYS A 86 -11.78 9.26 -14.61
C LYS A 86 -11.19 9.03 -13.22
N ASN A 87 -9.90 9.29 -13.02
CA ASN A 87 -9.22 9.15 -11.74
C ASN A 87 -9.10 10.53 -11.06
N CYS A 88 -9.80 10.68 -9.95
CA CYS A 88 -9.89 11.92 -9.18
C CYS A 88 -9.07 11.87 -7.88
N SER A 89 -8.16 10.92 -7.74
CA SER A 89 -7.45 10.65 -6.49
C SER A 89 -6.67 11.87 -5.98
N LEU A 90 -6.81 12.18 -4.69
CA LEU A 90 -6.24 13.36 -4.05
C LEU A 90 -5.19 12.97 -3.01
N LYS A 91 -4.01 13.58 -3.08
CA LYS A 91 -3.00 13.54 -2.02
C LYS A 91 -3.13 14.76 -1.11
N ILE A 92 -3.02 14.55 0.20
CA ILE A 92 -2.83 15.60 1.22
C ILE A 92 -1.52 15.32 1.96
N ASP A 93 -0.57 16.25 1.92
CA ASP A 93 0.81 16.08 2.39
C ASP A 93 1.45 17.41 2.85
N PRO A 94 1.95 17.52 4.09
CA PRO A 94 1.76 16.59 5.19
C PRO A 94 0.29 16.60 5.64
N LEU A 95 -0.17 15.55 6.30
CA LEU A 95 -1.48 15.44 6.91
C LEU A 95 -1.47 16.12 8.29
N GLN A 96 -2.49 16.92 8.59
CA GLN A 96 -2.65 17.65 9.83
C GLN A 96 -3.93 17.22 10.54
N GLN A 97 -3.97 17.41 11.86
CA GLN A 97 -5.09 16.97 12.71
C GLN A 97 -6.45 17.56 12.28
N SER A 98 -6.46 18.72 11.61
CA SER A 98 -7.64 19.41 11.12
C SER A 98 -8.22 18.87 9.81
N ASP A 99 -7.51 18.00 9.07
CA ASP A 99 -7.91 17.59 7.71
C ASP A 99 -8.92 16.44 7.69
N GLN A 100 -9.81 16.38 8.66
CA GLN A 100 -10.73 15.25 8.84
C GLN A 100 -11.87 15.24 7.81
N GLY A 101 -12.07 16.34 7.08
CA GLY A 101 -13.15 16.51 6.12
C GLY A 101 -14.50 16.75 6.82
N PRO A 102 -15.62 16.33 6.24
CA PRO A 102 -15.73 15.51 5.02
C PRO A 102 -15.44 16.29 3.72
N PHE A 103 -14.97 15.56 2.71
CA PHE A 103 -14.62 16.09 1.39
C PHE A 103 -15.47 15.46 0.28
N HIS A 104 -15.71 16.22 -0.79
CA HIS A 104 -16.36 15.74 -2.00
C HIS A 104 -15.65 16.22 -3.26
N PHE A 105 -15.81 15.45 -4.33
CA PHE A 105 -15.26 15.77 -5.64
C PHE A 105 -16.28 16.51 -6.51
N ARG A 106 -15.77 17.42 -7.34
CA ARG A 106 -16.50 18.11 -8.40
C ARG A 106 -15.69 18.04 -9.69
N VAL A 107 -16.39 17.78 -10.79
CA VAL A 107 -15.81 17.83 -12.13
C VAL A 107 -16.47 18.94 -12.93
N GLU A 108 -15.66 19.72 -13.63
CA GLU A 108 -16.12 20.67 -14.64
C GLU A 108 -15.56 20.28 -16.00
N MET A 109 -16.44 20.12 -16.97
CA MET A 109 -16.11 19.73 -18.34
C MET A 109 -16.52 20.84 -19.29
N LYS A 110 -15.59 21.30 -20.12
CA LYS A 110 -15.90 22.37 -21.07
C LYS A 110 -16.88 21.89 -22.14
N GLY A 111 -17.96 22.63 -22.32
CA GLY A 111 -19.02 22.26 -23.27
C GLY A 111 -19.97 21.16 -22.77
N PHE A 112 -19.86 20.76 -21.50
CA PHE A 112 -20.73 19.77 -20.88
C PHE A 112 -21.17 20.20 -19.47
N GLU A 113 -22.05 19.42 -18.86
CA GLU A 113 -22.53 19.69 -17.51
C GLU A 113 -21.42 19.61 -16.46
N LYS A 114 -21.50 20.49 -15.47
CA LYS A 114 -20.62 20.47 -14.29
C LYS A 114 -21.35 19.74 -13.17
N PHE A 115 -20.66 18.85 -12.47
CA PHE A 115 -21.30 18.02 -11.46
C PHE A 115 -20.48 17.92 -10.17
N SER A 116 -21.17 17.96 -9.03
CA SER A 116 -20.60 17.78 -7.69
C SER A 116 -21.19 16.53 -7.07
N TYR A 117 -20.35 15.56 -6.71
CA TYR A 117 -20.78 14.30 -6.09
C TYR A 117 -21.04 14.47 -4.59
N ARG A 118 -22.01 15.30 -4.22
CA ARG A 118 -22.27 15.68 -2.81
C ARG A 118 -22.80 14.54 -1.95
N ASP A 119 -23.50 13.59 -2.56
CA ASP A 119 -24.09 12.44 -1.86
C ASP A 119 -23.04 11.40 -1.43
N LYS A 120 -21.80 11.52 -1.91
CA LYS A 120 -20.68 10.64 -1.59
C LYS A 120 -19.50 11.48 -1.12
N THR A 121 -19.27 11.46 0.18
CA THR A 121 -18.16 12.16 0.81
C THR A 121 -17.19 11.19 1.45
N VAL A 122 -15.96 11.65 1.67
CA VAL A 122 -14.89 10.93 2.36
C VAL A 122 -14.40 11.74 3.54
N SER A 123 -14.18 11.08 4.66
CA SER A 123 -13.50 11.66 5.82
C SER A 123 -12.10 11.08 5.97
N VAL A 124 -11.21 11.81 6.64
CA VAL A 124 -9.90 11.28 7.03
C VAL A 124 -9.91 10.98 8.52
N GLN A 125 -9.78 9.69 8.85
CA GLN A 125 -9.61 9.23 10.22
C GLN A 125 -8.14 9.36 10.63
N MET A 126 -7.87 10.27 11.56
CA MET A 126 -6.53 10.43 12.14
C MET A 126 -6.21 9.25 13.05
N ILE A 127 -5.20 8.46 12.69
CA ILE A 127 -4.70 7.37 13.55
C ILE A 127 -3.60 7.89 14.46
N ARG A 128 -3.64 7.48 15.73
CA ARG A 128 -2.61 7.79 16.74
C ARG A 128 -1.74 6.58 17.06
N THR A 129 -2.30 5.39 16.88
CA THR A 129 -1.63 4.11 17.07
C THR A 129 -1.48 3.46 15.71
N LEU A 130 -0.25 3.13 15.34
CA LEU A 130 0.02 2.41 14.11
C LEU A 130 -0.37 0.94 14.27
N SER A 131 -0.78 0.31 13.17
CA SER A 131 -0.92 -1.14 13.15
C SER A 131 0.45 -1.78 13.43
N PRO A 132 0.51 -2.84 14.26
CA PRO A 132 1.75 -3.54 14.54
C PRO A 132 2.43 -4.03 13.26
N VAL A 133 3.76 -3.96 13.25
CA VAL A 133 4.59 -4.56 12.19
C VAL A 133 4.39 -6.07 12.17
N ASN A 134 4.12 -6.62 10.99
CA ASN A 134 4.04 -8.06 10.80
C ASN A 134 5.41 -8.60 10.36
N LEU A 135 6.09 -9.30 11.26
CA LEU A 135 7.39 -9.92 10.99
C LEU A 135 7.26 -11.45 10.97
N THR A 136 7.52 -12.03 9.81
CA THR A 136 7.60 -13.49 9.62
C THR A 136 9.03 -13.89 9.26
N VAL A 137 9.41 -15.08 9.70
CA VAL A 137 10.72 -15.69 9.44
C VAL A 137 10.44 -17.13 9.08
N THR A 138 10.93 -17.55 7.93
CA THR A 138 10.86 -18.90 7.39
C THR A 138 12.27 -19.41 7.22
N GLU A 139 12.51 -20.61 7.74
CA GLU A 139 13.77 -21.32 7.65
C GLU A 139 13.56 -22.43 6.60
N ASP A 140 14.33 -22.41 5.52
CA ASP A 140 14.33 -23.53 4.58
C ASP A 140 15.16 -24.68 5.20
N THR A 141 14.58 -25.87 5.27
CA THR A 141 15.24 -27.05 5.82
C THR A 141 16.10 -27.78 4.79
N ALA A 142 15.93 -27.48 3.50
CA ALA A 142 16.66 -28.10 2.40
C ALA A 142 17.94 -27.32 2.03
N GLN A 143 17.99 -26.02 2.29
CA GLN A 143 19.15 -25.14 2.06
C GLN A 143 19.38 -24.24 3.27
N PRO A 144 20.62 -23.87 3.63
CA PRO A 144 20.92 -23.01 4.77
C PRO A 144 20.59 -21.54 4.46
N ILE A 145 19.32 -21.24 4.16
CA ILE A 145 18.85 -19.90 3.80
C ILE A 145 17.70 -19.53 4.73
N VAL A 146 17.77 -18.31 5.26
CA VAL A 146 16.69 -17.70 6.03
C VAL A 146 15.99 -16.67 5.15
N ILE A 147 14.66 -16.74 5.11
CA ILE A 147 13.82 -15.77 4.44
C ILE A 147 12.94 -15.11 5.48
N ALA A 148 13.12 -13.81 5.69
CA ALA A 148 12.28 -13.01 6.57
C ALA A 148 11.45 -12.02 5.76
N SER A 149 10.23 -11.76 6.21
CA SER A 149 9.34 -10.77 5.60
C SER A 149 8.81 -9.84 6.68
N CYS A 150 8.91 -8.54 6.43
CA CYS A 150 8.43 -7.49 7.30
C CYS A 150 7.42 -6.64 6.53
N SER A 151 6.17 -6.61 7.01
CA SER A 151 5.10 -5.83 6.37
C SER A 151 4.40 -4.84 7.31
N VAL A 152 4.02 -3.70 6.74
CA VAL A 152 3.32 -2.61 7.43
C VAL A 152 2.29 -1.95 6.53
N THR A 153 1.24 -1.38 7.14
CA THR A 153 0.25 -0.59 6.42
C THR A 153 0.52 0.90 6.52
N HIS A 154 0.24 1.65 5.46
CA HIS A 154 0.37 3.10 5.39
C HIS A 154 -0.65 3.71 4.43
N SER A 155 -0.82 5.02 4.46
CA SER A 155 -1.77 5.76 3.62
C SER A 155 -1.13 6.60 2.52
N CYS A 156 0.20 6.55 2.41
CA CYS A 156 1.00 7.42 1.56
C CYS A 156 1.79 6.61 0.51
N PRO A 157 1.21 6.25 -0.64
CA PRO A 157 1.94 5.54 -1.70
C PRO A 157 3.06 6.38 -2.32
N ALA A 158 2.92 7.71 -2.35
CA ALA A 158 3.94 8.62 -2.87
C ALA A 158 5.19 8.73 -1.95
N SER A 159 5.09 8.28 -0.70
CA SER A 159 6.21 8.25 0.24
C SER A 159 6.03 7.07 1.19
N PRO A 160 6.28 5.84 0.70
CA PRO A 160 6.04 4.66 1.51
C PRO A 160 7.07 4.55 2.65
N PRO A 161 6.79 3.76 3.70
CA PRO A 161 7.69 3.63 4.85
C PRO A 161 9.04 3.02 4.46
N VAL A 162 10.11 3.47 5.11
CA VAL A 162 11.45 2.88 4.97
C VAL A 162 11.56 1.70 5.92
N ILE A 163 11.96 0.54 5.39
CA ILE A 163 12.14 -0.70 6.17
C ILE A 163 13.63 -1.07 6.17
N LEU A 164 14.23 -1.18 7.36
CA LEU A 164 15.62 -1.53 7.58
C LEU A 164 15.74 -2.80 8.42
N TRP A 165 16.67 -3.66 8.04
CA TRP A 165 16.94 -4.91 8.73
C TRP A 165 18.20 -4.80 9.59
N SER A 166 18.22 -5.48 10.73
CA SER A 166 19.42 -5.60 11.58
C SER A 166 20.49 -6.55 11.02
N HIS A 167 20.16 -7.30 9.95
CA HIS A 167 21.05 -8.29 9.33
C HIS A 167 21.29 -7.99 7.85
N PRO A 168 22.52 -8.14 7.33
CA PRO A 168 22.83 -7.93 5.93
C PRO A 168 22.34 -9.09 5.05
N GLY A 169 21.76 -8.77 3.91
CA GLY A 169 21.30 -9.80 2.98
C GLY A 169 20.75 -9.21 1.70
N HIS A 170 20.27 -10.08 0.83
CA HIS A 170 19.52 -9.65 -0.34
C HIS A 170 18.15 -9.15 0.11
N GLN A 171 17.85 -7.89 -0.19
CA GLN A 171 16.60 -7.25 0.16
C GLN A 171 15.75 -7.03 -1.09
N HIS A 172 14.48 -7.40 -1.00
CA HIS A 172 13.48 -7.07 -1.99
C HIS A 172 12.38 -6.23 -1.35
N TYR A 173 12.06 -5.08 -1.93
CA TYR A 173 11.06 -4.16 -1.42
C TYR A 173 9.92 -4.01 -2.42
N GLN A 174 8.69 -4.07 -1.93
CA GLN A 174 7.49 -3.93 -2.74
C GLN A 174 6.37 -3.24 -1.97
N THR A 175 5.46 -2.61 -2.71
CA THR A 175 4.24 -1.99 -2.16
C THR A 175 3.04 -2.44 -2.97
N ARG A 176 1.91 -2.67 -2.31
CA ARG A 176 0.63 -2.99 -2.97
C ARG A 176 -0.53 -2.20 -2.38
N PRO A 177 -1.52 -1.82 -3.20
CA PRO A 177 -2.73 -1.17 -2.72
C PRO A 177 -3.57 -2.15 -1.88
N LEU A 178 -4.23 -1.62 -0.87
CA LEU A 178 -5.28 -2.27 -0.07
C LEU A 178 -6.59 -1.49 -0.24
N GLU A 179 -7.63 -1.94 0.44
CA GLU A 179 -8.91 -1.23 0.46
C GLU A 179 -8.81 0.14 1.16
N ASN A 180 -9.75 1.03 0.83
CA ASN A 180 -9.93 2.32 1.51
C ASN A 180 -8.66 3.20 1.56
N GLY A 181 -7.88 3.21 0.48
CA GLY A 181 -6.70 4.07 0.33
C GLY A 181 -5.50 3.68 1.19
N GLN A 182 -5.56 2.51 1.84
CA GLN A 182 -4.40 1.95 2.52
C GLN A 182 -3.50 1.22 1.53
N TRP A 183 -2.25 1.08 1.90
CA TRP A 183 -1.20 0.39 1.16
C TRP A 183 -0.44 -0.50 2.12
N GLU A 184 0.04 -1.63 1.63
CA GLU A 184 0.98 -2.47 2.35
C GLU A 184 2.36 -2.31 1.72
N ALA A 185 3.35 -1.99 2.56
CA ALA A 185 4.75 -2.05 2.21
C ALA A 185 5.35 -3.32 2.83
N THR A 186 6.07 -4.08 2.01
CA THR A 186 6.70 -5.34 2.42
C THR A 186 8.15 -5.34 1.98
N SER A 187 9.05 -5.62 2.93
CA SER A 187 10.45 -5.93 2.66
C SER A 187 10.69 -7.40 2.95
N THR A 188 11.31 -8.11 2.01
CA THR A 188 11.78 -9.48 2.19
C THR A 188 13.30 -9.46 2.27
N LEU A 189 13.87 -10.09 3.30
CA LEU A 189 15.29 -10.29 3.48
C LEU A 189 15.64 -11.76 3.27
N THR A 190 16.65 -12.03 2.46
CA THR A 190 17.19 -13.36 2.23
C THR A 190 18.69 -13.37 2.51
N PHE A 191 19.13 -14.26 3.39
CA PHE A 191 20.54 -14.36 3.78
C PHE A 191 20.91 -15.80 4.17
N HIS A 192 22.21 -16.06 4.17
CA HIS A 192 22.78 -17.28 4.71
C HIS A 192 23.23 -17.00 6.15
N PRO A 193 22.71 -17.72 7.15
CA PRO A 193 23.09 -17.50 8.54
C PRO A 193 24.53 -17.94 8.76
N ALA A 194 25.31 -17.15 9.48
CA ALA A 194 26.67 -17.54 9.83
C ALA A 194 26.68 -18.60 10.94
N HIS A 195 27.72 -19.46 10.98
CA HIS A 195 27.83 -20.58 11.92
C HIS A 195 27.74 -20.22 13.41
N ALA A 196 27.88 -18.94 13.78
CA ALA A 196 27.81 -18.43 15.16
C ALA A 196 26.52 -17.65 15.49
N GLU A 197 25.56 -17.51 14.55
CA GLU A 197 24.36 -16.66 14.70
C GLU A 197 23.15 -17.36 15.35
N ASN A 198 23.40 -18.32 16.27
CA ASN A 198 22.32 -19.01 16.99
C ASN A 198 21.69 -18.08 18.05
N ASN A 199 20.35 -18.03 18.10
CA ASN A 199 19.57 -17.17 19.01
C ASN A 199 19.72 -15.66 18.79
N THR A 200 20.10 -15.24 17.59
CA THR A 200 20.20 -13.81 17.25
C THR A 200 18.81 -13.24 16.96
N HIS A 201 18.54 -12.03 17.44
CA HIS A 201 17.31 -11.31 17.12
C HIS A 201 17.42 -10.66 15.74
N LEU A 202 16.62 -11.12 14.80
CA LEU A 202 16.39 -10.41 13.57
C LEU A 202 15.37 -9.30 13.84
N GLN A 203 15.78 -8.06 13.59
CA GLN A 203 14.98 -6.87 13.82
C GLN A 203 14.66 -6.21 12.49
N CYS A 204 13.41 -5.75 12.38
CA CYS A 204 12.94 -4.92 11.30
C CYS A 204 12.53 -3.56 11.89
N HIS A 205 13.23 -2.50 11.50
CA HIS A 205 12.92 -1.13 11.86
C HIS A 205 12.18 -0.43 10.72
N VAL A 206 11.04 0.16 11.04
CA VAL A 206 10.17 0.83 10.07
C VAL A 206 10.09 2.30 10.41
N THR A 207 10.38 3.17 9.45
CA THR A 207 10.24 4.62 9.59
C THR A 207 9.20 5.15 8.61
N PHE A 208 8.14 5.77 9.14
CA PHE A 208 7.09 6.40 8.36
C PHE A 208 7.45 7.86 8.05
N LYS A 209 6.91 8.39 6.95
CA LYS A 209 6.91 9.83 6.71
C LYS A 209 6.22 10.53 7.89
N GLY A 210 6.80 11.64 8.35
CA GLY A 210 6.40 12.30 9.61
C GLY A 210 7.20 11.85 10.84
N GLY A 211 8.13 10.90 10.68
CA GLY A 211 9.14 10.54 11.69
C GLY A 211 8.69 9.51 12.73
N GLN A 212 7.47 8.97 12.62
CA GLN A 212 7.04 7.86 13.47
C GLN A 212 7.80 6.59 13.12
N GLN A 213 8.14 5.80 14.13
CA GLN A 213 8.94 4.59 13.97
C GLN A 213 8.28 3.40 14.68
N GLN A 214 8.47 2.21 14.13
CA GLN A 214 8.12 0.95 14.76
C GLN A 214 9.27 -0.04 14.59
N GLU A 215 9.29 -1.04 15.46
CA GLU A 215 10.24 -2.14 15.38
C GLU A 215 9.51 -3.45 15.67
N ALA A 216 9.88 -4.50 14.93
CA ALA A 216 9.55 -5.87 15.29
C ALA A 216 10.83 -6.71 15.34
N SER A 217 10.87 -7.64 16.27
CA SER A 217 12.01 -8.52 16.50
C SER A 217 11.56 -9.98 16.57
N LYS A 218 12.30 -10.89 15.94
CA LYS A 218 12.06 -12.34 16.00
C LYS A 218 13.37 -13.10 16.10
N ILE A 219 13.38 -14.17 16.89
CA ILE A 219 14.56 -15.03 17.08
C ILE A 219 14.69 -15.99 15.90
N ILE A 220 15.91 -16.15 15.40
CA ILE A 220 16.28 -17.17 14.40
C ILE A 220 16.74 -18.43 15.16
N ASN A 221 16.09 -19.58 14.94
CA ASN A 221 16.35 -20.81 15.70
C ASN A 221 17.20 -21.81 14.88
N MET A 222 18.53 -21.69 14.96
CA MET A 222 19.46 -22.51 14.16
C MET A 222 19.61 -23.99 14.62
N LEU A 223 18.99 -24.38 15.74
CA LEU A 223 19.10 -25.74 16.30
C LEU A 223 18.51 -26.83 15.38
N TYR A 224 17.48 -26.50 14.60
CA TYR A 224 16.82 -27.49 13.72
C TYR A 224 17.66 -27.89 12.51
N LEU A 225 18.45 -26.97 11.95
CA LEU A 225 19.29 -27.25 10.78
C LEU A 225 20.53 -28.08 11.14
N TYR A 226 21.14 -27.81 12.30
CA TYR A 226 22.31 -28.54 12.80
C TYR A 226 22.02 -30.02 13.10
N VAL A 227 20.86 -30.30 13.71
CA VAL A 227 20.45 -31.68 14.06
C VAL A 227 20.28 -32.55 12.82
N ILE A 228 19.76 -32.00 11.72
CA ILE A 228 19.54 -32.74 10.46
C ILE A 228 20.86 -33.05 9.75
N ILE A 229 21.79 -32.08 9.66
CA ILE A 229 23.10 -32.30 9.03
C ILE A 229 23.91 -33.34 9.82
N ALA A 230 23.91 -33.24 11.15
CA ALA A 230 24.57 -34.22 12.00
C ALA A 230 23.93 -35.61 11.87
N ALA A 231 22.60 -35.72 11.86
CA ALA A 231 21.91 -36.99 11.69
C ALA A 231 22.17 -37.61 10.31
N GLY A 232 22.17 -36.81 9.23
CA GLY A 232 22.47 -37.27 7.87
C GLY A 232 23.92 -37.73 7.70
N GLY A 233 24.88 -37.00 8.26
CA GLY A 233 26.30 -37.38 8.27
C GLY A 233 26.58 -38.65 9.06
N VAL A 234 25.95 -38.81 10.22
CA VAL A 234 26.04 -40.03 11.04
C VAL A 234 25.40 -41.22 10.32
N LEU A 235 24.24 -41.04 9.69
CA LEU A 235 23.59 -42.10 8.91
C LEU A 235 24.46 -42.57 7.74
N MET A 236 25.07 -41.64 7.00
CA MET A 236 25.99 -41.96 5.90
C MET A 236 27.26 -42.70 6.38
N LEU A 237 27.84 -42.27 7.50
CA LEU A 237 28.99 -42.96 8.12
C LEU A 237 28.63 -44.39 8.57
N VAL A 238 27.46 -44.57 9.20
CA VAL A 238 26.98 -45.89 9.61
C VAL A 238 26.76 -46.80 8.40
N ILE A 239 26.16 -46.29 7.32
CA ILE A 239 25.98 -47.06 6.07
C ILE A 239 27.34 -47.47 5.48
N LEU A 240 28.30 -46.54 5.41
CA LEU A 240 29.65 -46.85 4.93
C LEU A 240 30.32 -47.93 5.77
N LEU A 241 30.24 -47.83 7.10
CA LEU A 241 30.79 -48.84 8.02
C LEU A 241 30.13 -50.22 7.81
N VAL A 242 28.81 -50.28 7.67
CA VAL A 242 28.09 -51.54 7.42
C VAL A 242 28.46 -52.15 6.06
N VAL A 243 28.65 -51.33 5.02
CA VAL A 243 29.09 -51.79 3.70
C VAL A 243 30.52 -52.30 3.73
N MET A 244 31.40 -51.66 4.51
CA MET A 244 32.79 -52.10 4.69
C MET A 244 32.87 -53.42 5.45
N ILE A 245 32.06 -53.61 6.49
CA ILE A 245 32.01 -54.86 7.28
C ILE A 245 31.48 -56.03 6.43
N LYS A 246 30.53 -55.81 5.52
CA LYS A 246 30.00 -56.87 4.64
C LYS A 246 30.91 -57.27 3.47
N LYS A 247 32.00 -56.55 3.23
CA LYS A 247 32.96 -56.81 2.14
C LYS A 247 34.21 -57.59 2.57
N TRP A 248 34.30 -57.96 3.84
CA TRP A 248 35.32 -58.85 4.43
C TRP A 248 34.64 -60.09 4.99
#